data_AF-A0A8B6DVR5-F1
#
_entry.id   AF-A0A8B6DVR5-F1
#
_cell.length_a   1.000
_cell.length_b   1.000
_cell.length_c   1.000
_cell.angle_alpha   90.00
_cell.angle_beta   90.00
_cell.angle_gamma   90.00
#
_symmetry.space_group_name_H-M   'P 1'
#
loop_
_entity.id
_entity.type
_entity.pdbx_description
1 polymer ?
#
loop_
_entity_poly.entity_id
_entity_poly.type
_entity_poly.pdbx_seq_one_letter_code
_entity_poly.pdbx_strand_id
1 'polypeptide(L)'
;MHEVNSETRPVMNTEFFPRYSSQTTNSSLSSQNHRLPKLTLPTFSGDILEWQYFWESFENTIHSNHTLTDVQKFTYLQSLLDADAMNVINGLNLSSANYHKAVELLVNRFGKSHKIVNAYMKALLDLPAPSYTQLDSIRNFSDKSEVYIRGLESLGQCQDTYGSLLIPVMLGKLPISVKK
;
A
#
# COMPACT_ATOMS: atom_id res chain seq x y z
N MET A 1 -95.48 25.37 31.66
CA MET A 1 -94.88 26.19 30.59
C MET A 1 -94.21 25.24 29.61
N HIS A 2 -94.67 25.26 28.36
CA HIS A 2 -94.15 24.72 27.08
C HIS A 2 -93.21 23.49 27.09
N GLU A 3 -93.52 22.31 26.53
CA GLU A 3 -93.95 21.87 25.18
C GLU A 3 -92.76 21.41 24.27
N VAL A 4 -92.97 20.20 23.69
CA VAL A 4 -92.44 19.53 22.46
C VAL A 4 -90.94 19.19 22.31
N ASN A 5 -90.60 17.88 22.27
CA ASN A 5 -90.36 16.98 21.10
C ASN A 5 -89.04 17.28 20.35
N SER A 6 -88.17 16.33 20.01
CA SER A 6 -88.32 15.24 19.00
C SER A 6 -87.10 14.29 19.13
N GLU A 7 -87.22 12.97 19.25
CA GLU A 7 -87.37 11.95 18.19
C GLU A 7 -86.05 11.19 17.88
N THR A 8 -86.19 9.86 17.71
CA THR A 8 -85.34 8.88 16.98
C THR A 8 -84.03 8.30 17.59
N ARG A 9 -84.12 7.01 17.96
CA ARG A 9 -83.14 5.90 17.84
C ARG A 9 -82.79 5.60 16.35
N PRO A 10 -81.92 4.62 15.95
CA PRO A 10 -80.69 4.02 16.52
C PRO A 10 -79.58 3.68 15.45
N VAL A 11 -78.51 2.97 15.89
CA VAL A 11 -77.52 2.07 15.21
C VAL A 11 -77.17 2.14 13.71
N MET A 12 -75.87 1.92 13.40
CA MET A 12 -75.22 1.12 12.32
C MET A 12 -73.85 1.78 11.96
N ASN A 13 -72.71 1.17 11.60
CA ASN A 13 -72.21 -0.19 11.40
C ASN A 13 -70.66 -0.12 11.27
N THR A 14 -70.01 -1.21 11.67
CA THR A 14 -68.94 -1.96 10.99
C THR A 14 -67.93 -1.23 10.08
N GLU A 15 -66.62 -1.36 10.37
CA GLU A 15 -65.68 -1.92 9.38
C GLU A 15 -64.39 -2.47 10.01
N PHE A 16 -64.11 -3.73 9.65
CA PHE A 16 -62.95 -4.54 9.99
C PHE A 16 -61.69 -3.97 9.32
N PHE A 17 -60.62 -3.73 10.08
CA PHE A 17 -59.31 -3.44 9.49
C PHE A 17 -58.64 -4.73 8.96
N PRO A 18 -58.23 -4.79 7.69
CA PRO A 18 -57.48 -5.94 7.19
C PRO A 18 -56.05 -5.92 7.74
N ARG A 19 -55.63 -7.05 8.33
CA ARG A 19 -54.23 -7.37 8.63
C ARG A 19 -53.47 -7.49 7.31
N TYR A 20 -52.65 -6.50 6.97
CA TYR A 20 -51.67 -6.65 5.91
C TYR A 20 -50.53 -7.55 6.40
N SER A 21 -50.44 -8.74 5.81
CA SER A 21 -49.28 -9.62 5.87
C SER A 21 -48.11 -8.92 5.18
N SER A 22 -47.11 -8.49 5.93
CA SER A 22 -45.84 -8.05 5.34
C SER A 22 -45.10 -9.29 4.82
N GLN A 23 -45.16 -9.51 3.50
CA GLN A 23 -44.26 -10.45 2.84
C GLN A 23 -42.84 -9.85 2.89
N THR A 24 -41.97 -10.45 3.69
CA THR A 24 -40.54 -10.16 3.66
C THR A 24 -40.00 -10.65 2.31
N THR A 25 -39.84 -9.74 1.36
CA THR A 25 -39.07 -10.02 0.15
C THR A 25 -37.61 -10.16 0.55
N ASN A 26 -37.12 -11.40 0.59
CA ASN A 26 -35.69 -11.67 0.64
C ASN A 26 -35.07 -11.21 -0.68
N SER A 27 -34.72 -9.93 -0.76
CA SER A 27 -33.79 -9.42 -1.75
C SER A 27 -32.40 -9.94 -1.40
N SER A 28 -32.06 -11.12 -1.93
CA SER A 28 -30.68 -11.57 -2.01
C SER A 28 -29.91 -10.55 -2.84
N LEU A 29 -29.24 -9.61 -2.16
CA LEU A 29 -28.19 -8.77 -2.71
C LEU A 29 -27.12 -9.71 -3.27
N SER A 30 -27.21 -9.99 -4.56
CA SER A 30 -26.12 -10.59 -5.30
C SER A 30 -25.00 -9.57 -5.30
N SER A 31 -24.08 -9.71 -4.33
CA SER A 31 -22.79 -9.05 -4.38
C SER A 31 -22.14 -9.46 -5.69
N GLN A 32 -22.25 -8.58 -6.69
CA GLN A 32 -21.52 -8.64 -7.93
C GLN A 32 -20.03 -8.51 -7.56
N ASN A 33 -19.44 -9.65 -7.19
CA ASN A 33 -18.01 -9.82 -7.00
C ASN A 33 -17.37 -9.62 -8.37
N HIS A 34 -17.11 -8.36 -8.71
CA HIS A 34 -16.18 -8.01 -9.77
C HIS A 34 -14.85 -8.64 -9.36
N ARG A 35 -14.51 -9.76 -10.00
CA ARG A 35 -13.26 -10.48 -9.74
C ARG A 35 -12.14 -9.59 -10.25
N LEU A 36 -11.61 -8.78 -9.35
CA LEU A 36 -10.38 -8.04 -9.58
C LEU A 36 -9.28 -9.05 -9.95
N PRO A 37 -8.37 -8.71 -10.88
CA PRO A 37 -7.21 -9.54 -11.15
C PRO A 37 -6.50 -9.83 -9.83
N LYS A 38 -6.03 -11.07 -9.65
CA LYS A 38 -5.35 -11.47 -8.42
C LYS A 38 -4.15 -10.55 -8.21
N LEU A 39 -4.12 -9.85 -7.09
CA LEU A 39 -2.99 -9.03 -6.69
C LEU A 39 -1.78 -9.95 -6.53
N THR A 40 -0.74 -9.74 -7.35
CA THR A 40 0.54 -10.42 -7.21
C THR A 40 1.43 -9.62 -6.27
N LEU A 41 1.97 -10.28 -5.24
CA LEU A 41 2.94 -9.66 -4.36
C LEU A 41 4.24 -9.39 -5.13
N PRO A 42 4.92 -8.27 -4.85
CA PRO A 42 6.22 -7.98 -5.45
C PRO A 42 7.25 -9.02 -5.02
N THR A 43 8.12 -9.41 -5.94
CA THR A 43 9.34 -10.16 -5.62
C THR A 43 10.42 -9.21 -5.15
N PHE A 44 11.35 -9.71 -4.34
CA PHE A 44 12.45 -8.91 -3.77
C PHE A 44 13.79 -9.59 -4.00
N SER A 45 14.65 -8.92 -4.77
CA SER A 45 15.97 -9.41 -5.17
C SER A 45 17.10 -9.04 -4.21
N GLY A 46 16.86 -8.06 -3.32
CA GLY A 46 17.86 -7.50 -2.40
C GLY A 46 18.18 -6.02 -2.64
N ASP A 47 17.52 -5.33 -3.59
CA ASP A 47 17.70 -3.89 -3.76
C ASP A 47 17.13 -3.12 -2.55
N ILE A 48 18.01 -2.47 -1.80
CA ILE A 48 17.65 -1.68 -0.62
C ILE A 48 16.61 -0.59 -0.94
N LEU A 49 16.60 -0.05 -2.15
CA LEU A 49 15.63 0.98 -2.57
C LEU A 49 14.21 0.41 -2.71
N GLU A 50 14.08 -0.88 -2.98
CA GLU A 50 12.78 -1.56 -3.12
C GLU A 50 12.29 -2.15 -1.79
N TRP A 51 13.15 -2.19 -0.77
CA TRP A 51 12.87 -2.85 0.50
C TRP A 51 11.59 -2.35 1.16
N GLN A 52 11.38 -1.03 1.23
CA GLN A 52 10.19 -0.48 1.90
C GLN A 52 8.90 -0.96 1.26
N TYR A 53 8.80 -0.82 -0.07
CA TYR A 53 7.62 -1.24 -0.80
C TYR A 53 7.37 -2.74 -0.66
N PHE A 54 8.41 -3.56 -0.79
CA PHE A 54 8.30 -5.00 -0.59
C PHE A 54 7.84 -5.34 0.83
N TRP A 55 8.50 -4.79 1.84
CA TRP A 55 8.22 -5.11 3.24
C TRP A 55 6.80 -4.70 3.62
N GLU A 56 6.36 -3.49 3.26
CA GLU A 56 4.99 -3.04 3.52
C GLU A 56 3.95 -3.92 2.82
N SER A 57 4.20 -4.32 1.57
CA SER A 57 3.29 -5.21 0.82
C SER A 57 3.21 -6.61 1.44
N PHE A 58 4.38 -7.18 1.78
CA PHE A 58 4.48 -8.49 2.43
C PHE A 58 3.88 -8.47 3.84
N GLU A 59 4.13 -7.41 4.60
CA GLU A 59 3.67 -7.26 5.97
C GLU A 59 2.15 -7.22 6.02
N ASN A 60 1.53 -6.36 5.21
CA ASN A 60 0.08 -6.19 5.15
C ASN A 60 -0.66 -7.42 4.61
N THR A 61 -0.03 -8.20 3.73
CA THR A 61 -0.71 -9.31 3.03
C THR A 61 -0.46 -10.67 3.69
N ILE A 62 0.77 -10.92 4.16
CA ILE A 62 1.23 -12.25 4.62
C ILE A 62 1.63 -12.21 6.09
N HIS A 63 2.50 -11.28 6.52
CA HIS A 63 3.03 -11.27 7.90
C HIS A 63 1.92 -11.05 8.94
N SER A 64 1.08 -10.05 8.73
CA SER A 64 -0.03 -9.67 9.61
C SER A 64 -1.27 -10.55 9.43
N ASN A 65 -1.25 -11.50 8.49
CA ASN A 65 -2.37 -12.40 8.27
C ASN A 65 -2.37 -13.54 9.31
N HIS A 66 -3.34 -13.49 10.24
CA HIS A 66 -3.49 -14.49 11.30
C HIS A 66 -4.09 -15.83 10.84
N THR A 67 -4.61 -15.91 9.60
CA THR A 67 -5.14 -17.17 9.05
C THR A 67 -4.03 -18.09 8.54
N LEU A 68 -2.83 -17.55 8.30
CA LEU A 68 -1.67 -18.30 7.83
C LEU A 68 -0.79 -18.72 9.02
N THR A 69 -0.35 -19.97 9.00
CA THR A 69 0.67 -20.47 9.92
C THR A 69 2.04 -19.89 9.57
N ASP A 70 2.96 -19.80 10.53
CA ASP A 70 4.33 -19.34 10.29
C ASP A 70 5.05 -20.14 9.19
N VAL A 71 4.79 -21.45 9.11
CA VAL A 71 5.34 -22.32 8.07
C VAL A 71 4.82 -21.90 6.69
N GLN A 72 3.52 -21.63 6.55
CA GLN A 72 2.95 -21.13 5.29
C GLN A 72 3.49 -19.75 4.93
N LYS A 73 3.60 -18.84 5.91
CA LYS A 73 4.21 -17.52 5.71
C LYS A 73 5.65 -17.64 5.24
N PHE A 74 6.40 -18.62 5.76
CA PHE A 74 7.78 -18.86 5.34
C PHE A 74 7.85 -19.38 3.91
N THR A 75 6.97 -20.31 3.51
CA THR A 75 6.90 -20.75 2.11
C THR A 75 6.60 -19.59 1.17
N TYR A 76 5.65 -18.71 1.53
CA TYR A 76 5.37 -17.50 0.74
C TYR A 76 6.59 -16.57 0.69
N LEU A 77 7.23 -16.32 1.83
CA LEU A 77 8.44 -15.51 1.90
C LEU A 77 9.51 -16.05 0.94
N GLN A 78 9.84 -17.35 1.01
CA GLN A 78 10.81 -17.96 0.10
C GLN A 78 10.44 -17.82 -1.38
N SER A 79 9.14 -17.92 -1.72
CA SER A 79 8.68 -17.77 -3.11
C SER A 79 8.77 -16.34 -3.65
N LEU A 80 8.85 -15.34 -2.77
CA LEU A 80 8.91 -13.93 -3.14
C LEU A 80 10.33 -13.37 -3.09
N LEU A 81 11.29 -14.11 -2.55
CA LEU A 81 12.69 -13.70 -2.50
C LEU A 81 13.48 -14.25 -3.68
N ASP A 82 14.41 -13.44 -4.19
CA ASP A 82 15.33 -13.80 -5.25
C ASP A 82 16.75 -13.33 -4.92
N ALA A 83 17.73 -13.81 -5.68
CA ALA A 83 19.12 -13.36 -5.69
C ALA A 83 19.73 -13.15 -4.28
N ASP A 84 20.15 -11.92 -3.96
CA ASP A 84 20.83 -11.62 -2.69
C ASP A 84 19.91 -11.78 -1.48
N ALA A 85 18.63 -11.45 -1.64
CA ALA A 85 17.65 -11.60 -0.57
C ALA A 85 17.39 -13.06 -0.22
N MET A 86 17.29 -13.94 -1.22
CA MET A 86 17.17 -15.38 -1.00
C MET A 86 18.43 -15.96 -0.34
N ASN A 87 19.61 -15.46 -0.70
CA ASN A 87 20.87 -15.88 -0.09
C ASN A 87 20.94 -15.58 1.42
N VAL A 88 20.25 -14.55 1.92
CA VAL A 88 20.22 -14.20 3.35
C VAL A 88 19.64 -15.31 4.22
N ILE A 89 18.62 -15.97 3.71
CA ILE A 89 17.84 -16.97 4.44
C ILE A 89 18.16 -18.40 3.98
N ASN A 90 19.13 -18.54 3.07
CA ASN A 90 19.54 -19.83 2.55
C ASN A 90 20.12 -20.71 3.67
N GLY A 91 19.83 -22.02 3.62
CA GLY A 91 20.19 -22.97 4.66
C GLY A 91 19.23 -23.05 5.85
N LEU A 92 18.21 -22.19 5.92
CA LEU A 92 17.14 -22.31 6.92
C LEU A 92 16.10 -23.34 6.47
N ASN A 93 15.89 -24.37 7.29
CA ASN A 93 14.83 -25.36 7.06
C ASN A 93 13.45 -24.75 7.32
N LEU A 94 12.45 -25.20 6.56
CA LEU A 94 11.06 -24.75 6.70
C LEU A 94 10.48 -25.12 8.08
N SER A 95 10.48 -24.16 9.00
CA SER A 95 9.93 -24.29 10.36
C SER A 95 9.45 -22.94 10.90
N SER A 96 8.55 -22.94 11.89
CA SER A 96 8.05 -21.71 12.52
C SER A 96 9.18 -20.93 13.21
N ALA A 97 10.11 -21.59 13.91
CA ALA A 97 11.25 -20.91 14.52
C ALA A 97 12.14 -20.21 13.48
N ASN A 98 12.39 -20.89 12.36
CA ASN A 98 13.21 -20.33 11.28
C ASN A 98 12.50 -19.24 10.48
N TYR A 99 11.16 -19.20 10.45
CA TYR A 99 10.41 -18.09 9.85
C TYR A 99 10.75 -16.77 10.54
N HIS A 100 10.61 -16.73 11.87
CA HIS A 100 10.94 -15.54 12.66
C HIS A 100 12.39 -15.15 12.49
N LYS A 101 13.29 -16.16 12.44
CA LYS A 101 14.71 -15.91 12.18
C LYS A 101 14.98 -15.34 10.77
N ALA A 102 14.30 -15.86 9.76
CA ALA A 102 14.42 -15.38 8.38
C ALA A 102 13.99 -13.91 8.26
N VAL A 103 12.86 -13.56 8.88
CA VAL A 103 12.36 -12.17 8.93
C VAL A 103 13.37 -11.26 9.63
N GLU A 104 13.86 -11.65 10.80
CA GLU A 104 14.87 -10.89 11.54
C GLU A 104 16.13 -10.62 10.70
N LEU A 105 16.64 -11.64 9.99
CA LEU A 105 17.82 -11.53 9.15
C LEU A 105 17.60 -10.54 7.98
N LEU A 106 16.45 -10.61 7.32
CA LEU A 106 16.11 -9.71 6.21
C LEU A 106 15.97 -8.26 6.69
N VAL A 107 15.21 -8.03 7.77
CA VAL A 107 15.04 -6.69 8.36
C VAL A 107 16.39 -6.13 8.84
N ASN A 108 17.24 -6.94 9.46
CA ASN A 108 18.56 -6.49 9.91
C ASN A 108 19.51 -6.18 8.74
N ARG A 109 19.36 -6.86 7.60
CA ARG A 109 20.21 -6.65 6.41
C ARG A 109 19.75 -5.45 5.58
N PHE A 110 18.46 -5.38 5.25
CA PHE A 110 17.89 -4.43 4.31
C PHE A 110 17.03 -3.33 4.97
N GLY A 111 16.36 -3.62 6.09
CA GLY A 111 15.42 -2.71 6.76
C GLY A 111 16.02 -1.62 7.65
N LYS A 112 17.34 -1.43 7.62
CA LYS A 112 18.00 -0.37 8.40
C LYS A 112 17.74 0.99 7.77
N SER A 113 16.88 1.80 8.38
CA SER A 113 16.50 3.14 7.89
C SER A 113 17.70 3.98 7.40
N HIS A 114 18.78 4.08 8.19
CA HIS A 114 19.98 4.84 7.78
C HIS A 114 20.64 4.30 6.49
N LYS A 115 20.60 2.98 6.26
CA LYS A 115 21.15 2.38 5.03
C LYS A 115 20.26 2.69 3.84
N ILE A 116 18.94 2.67 4.03
CA ILE A 116 17.97 2.99 2.98
C ILE A 116 18.12 4.46 2.58
N VAL A 117 18.17 5.37 3.56
CA VAL A 117 18.42 6.81 3.32
C VAL A 117 19.74 7.01 2.57
N ASN A 118 20.83 6.37 3.01
CA ASN A 118 22.12 6.48 2.34
C ASN A 118 22.10 5.90 0.92
N ALA A 119 21.34 4.83 0.68
CA ALA A 119 21.18 4.25 -0.66
C ALA A 119 20.48 5.25 -1.60
N TYR A 120 19.39 5.89 -1.15
CA TYR A 120 18.72 6.95 -1.91
C TYR A 120 19.63 8.14 -2.18
N MET A 121 20.36 8.62 -1.16
CA MET A 121 21.32 9.72 -1.33
C MET A 121 22.42 9.36 -2.33
N LYS A 122 22.98 8.14 -2.25
CA LYS A 122 24.01 7.68 -3.17
C LYS A 122 23.46 7.55 -4.60
N ALA A 123 22.29 6.95 -4.78
CA ALA A 123 21.64 6.81 -6.08
C ALA A 123 21.41 8.17 -6.73
N LEU A 124 21.00 9.15 -5.93
CA LEU A 124 20.80 10.54 -6.33
C LEU A 124 22.12 11.21 -6.77
N LEU A 125 23.21 11.04 -6.02
CA LEU A 125 24.54 11.58 -6.37
C LEU A 125 25.16 10.93 -7.62
N ASP A 126 24.91 9.63 -7.80
CA ASP A 126 25.43 8.84 -8.91
C ASP A 126 24.63 8.99 -10.21
N LEU A 127 23.52 9.76 -10.19
CA LEU A 127 22.75 10.00 -11.39
C LEU A 127 23.63 10.59 -12.51
N PRO A 128 23.59 10.02 -13.72
CA PRO A 128 24.39 10.50 -14.83
C PRO A 128 23.93 11.90 -15.23
N ALA A 129 24.89 12.78 -15.54
CA ALA A 129 24.57 14.10 -16.06
C ALA A 129 23.81 13.94 -17.40
N PRO A 130 22.69 14.66 -17.59
CA PRO A 130 21.92 14.54 -18.81
C PRO A 130 22.72 15.03 -20.02
N SER A 131 22.57 14.32 -21.15
CA SER A 131 23.25 14.66 -22.40
C SER A 131 22.49 15.74 -23.18
N TYR A 132 23.21 16.69 -23.75
CA TYR A 132 22.64 17.74 -24.58
C TYR A 132 22.06 17.21 -25.91
N THR A 133 22.50 16.05 -26.37
CA THR A 133 22.10 15.46 -27.66
C THR A 133 20.80 14.67 -27.59
N GLN A 134 20.35 14.32 -26.38
CA GLN A 134 19.18 13.47 -26.16
C GLN A 134 18.21 14.22 -25.27
N LEU A 135 17.14 14.76 -25.86
CA LEU A 135 16.10 15.51 -25.13
C LEU A 135 15.47 14.70 -23.98
N ASP A 136 15.35 13.37 -24.16
CA ASP A 136 14.80 12.48 -23.14
C ASP A 136 15.71 12.32 -21.91
N SER A 137 17.00 12.64 -22.03
CA SER A 137 17.96 12.45 -20.94
C SER A 137 17.73 13.42 -19.78
N ILE A 138 17.32 14.67 -20.05
CA ILE A 138 16.98 15.65 -19.01
C ILE A 138 15.70 15.24 -18.28
N ARG A 139 14.68 14.83 -19.03
CA ARG A 139 13.43 14.33 -18.44
C ARG A 139 13.69 13.13 -17.55
N ASN A 140 14.40 12.12 -18.05
CA ASN A 140 14.75 10.92 -17.28
C ASN A 140 15.57 11.25 -16.02
N PHE A 141 16.48 12.21 -16.10
CA PHE A 141 17.23 12.70 -14.93
C PHE A 141 16.30 13.34 -13.90
N SER A 142 15.38 14.20 -14.34
CA SER A 142 14.38 14.83 -13.46
C SER A 142 13.46 13.79 -12.82
N ASP A 143 12.89 12.89 -13.61
CA ASP A 143 11.97 11.85 -13.16
C ASP A 143 12.64 10.95 -12.12
N LYS A 144 13.89 10.50 -12.38
CA LYS A 144 14.65 9.68 -11.43
C LYS A 144 15.02 10.44 -10.16
N SER A 145 15.44 11.70 -10.28
CA SER A 145 15.74 12.54 -9.12
C SER A 145 14.51 12.71 -8.24
N GLU A 146 13.35 12.94 -8.84
CA GLU A 146 12.08 13.09 -8.13
C GLU A 146 11.63 11.79 -7.47
N VAL A 147 11.84 10.63 -8.11
CA VAL A 147 11.59 9.31 -7.49
C VAL A 147 12.44 9.13 -6.22
N TYR A 148 13.73 9.45 -6.26
CA TYR A 148 14.60 9.32 -5.09
C TYR A 148 14.30 10.34 -4.00
N ILE A 149 13.92 11.57 -4.36
CA ILE A 149 13.47 12.60 -3.40
C ILE A 149 12.20 12.14 -2.70
N ARG A 150 11.19 11.66 -3.43
CA ARG A 150 9.96 11.12 -2.83
C ARG A 150 10.24 9.93 -1.90
N GLY A 151 11.21 9.09 -2.23
CA GLY A 151 11.65 8.00 -1.36
C GLY A 151 12.31 8.48 -0.06
N LEU A 152 13.07 9.59 -0.11
CA LEU A 152 13.62 10.22 1.10
C LEU A 152 12.51 10.87 1.95
N GLU A 153 11.55 11.52 1.32
CA GLU A 153 10.40 12.13 2.00
C GLU A 153 9.52 11.08 2.69
N SER A 154 9.26 9.93 2.05
CA SER A 154 8.50 8.84 2.67
C SER A 154 9.22 8.21 3.87
N LEU A 155 10.56 8.30 3.92
CA LEU A 155 11.39 7.94 5.08
C LEU A 155 11.43 9.02 6.17
N GLY A 156 10.69 10.12 5.99
CA GLY A 156 10.62 11.23 6.94
C GLY A 156 11.84 12.16 6.90
N GLN A 157 12.66 12.12 5.83
CA GLN A 157 13.77 13.05 5.67
C GLN A 157 13.25 14.39 5.14
N CYS A 158 13.46 15.46 5.90
CA CYS A 158 13.10 16.81 5.47
C CYS A 158 14.08 17.30 4.40
N GLN A 159 13.55 18.02 3.41
CA GLN A 159 14.33 18.66 2.35
C GLN A 159 15.41 19.61 2.90
N ASP A 160 15.21 20.19 4.07
CA ASP A 160 16.22 21.05 4.72
C ASP A 160 17.50 20.29 5.08
N THR A 161 17.38 19.01 5.45
CA THR A 161 18.51 18.17 5.88
C THR A 161 19.46 17.84 4.73
N TYR A 162 18.91 17.58 3.54
CA TYR A 162 19.68 17.11 2.39
C TYR A 162 19.79 18.14 1.27
N GLY A 163 18.86 19.09 1.19
CA GLY A 163 18.75 20.09 0.12
C GLY A 163 19.92 21.06 0.10
N SER A 164 20.48 21.43 1.26
CA SER A 164 21.66 22.30 1.34
C SER A 164 22.89 21.70 0.65
N LEU A 165 23.02 20.36 0.65
CA LEU A 165 24.10 19.64 -0.03
C LEU A 165 23.72 19.24 -1.45
N LEU A 166 22.50 18.74 -1.66
CA LEU A 166 22.08 18.16 -2.94
C LEU A 166 21.69 19.19 -3.98
N ILE A 167 21.09 20.33 -3.60
CA ILE A 167 20.68 21.36 -4.57
C ILE A 167 21.90 21.89 -5.34
N PRO A 168 23.02 22.30 -4.70
CA PRO A 168 24.22 22.73 -5.43
C PRO A 168 24.81 21.63 -6.32
N VAL A 169 24.84 20.38 -5.86
CA VAL A 169 25.38 19.24 -6.62
C VAL A 169 24.52 18.96 -7.85
N MET A 170 23.19 18.95 -7.69
CA MET A 170 22.23 18.72 -8.77
C MET A 170 22.22 19.85 -9.79
N LEU A 171 22.25 21.10 -9.32
CA LEU A 171 22.46 22.25 -10.20
C LEU A 171 23.79 22.10 -10.93
N GLY A 172 24.87 21.64 -10.28
CA GLY A 172 26.14 21.35 -10.94
C GLY A 172 26.04 20.34 -12.10
N LYS A 173 25.17 19.33 -11.98
CA LYS A 173 24.94 18.29 -13.01
C LYS A 173 24.03 18.75 -14.15
N LEU A 174 23.17 19.74 -13.90
CA LEU A 174 22.27 20.29 -14.92
C LEU A 174 23.04 21.19 -15.93
N PRO A 175 22.82 21.00 -17.24
CA PRO A 175 23.42 21.85 -18.26
C PRO A 175 22.93 23.30 -18.11
N ILE A 176 23.83 24.24 -18.41
CA ILE A 176 23.71 25.68 -18.15
C ILE A 176 22.43 26.28 -18.77
N SER A 177 21.90 25.66 -19.83
CA SER A 177 20.68 26.07 -20.54
C SER A 177 19.39 26.02 -19.71
N VAL A 178 19.36 25.26 -18.62
CA VAL A 178 18.21 25.14 -17.70
C VAL A 178 18.36 26.05 -16.48
N LYS A 179 19.54 26.67 -16.28
CA LYS A 179 19.84 27.54 -15.12
C LYS A 179 19.46 29.01 -15.35
N LYS A 180 18.74 29.31 -16.44
CA LYS A 180 18.47 30.67 -16.91
C LYS A 180 17.04 31.08 -16.66
#